data_AF-A0A3D2R6A3-F1
#
_entry.id   AF-A0A3D2R6A3-F1
#
_cell.length_a   1.000
_cell.length_b   1.000
_cell.length_c   1.000
_cell.angle_alpha   90.00
_cell.angle_beta   90.00
_cell.angle_gamma   90.00
#
_symmetry.space_group_name_H-M   'P 1'
#
loop_
_entity.id
_entity.type
_entity.pdbx_description
1 polymer ?
#
loop_
_entity_poly.entity_id
_entity_poly.type
_entity_poly.pdbx_seq_one_letter_code
_entity_poly.pdbx_strand_id
1 'polypeptide(L)' 'MDLFLPTYFPDLLHIAALVRSKNVIFEVRDNYQKQTQRNRTYIAHAQGVLPLIVPIKHRTTGQRLKSYEVESE' A
#
# COMPACT_ATOMS: atom_id res chain seq x y z
N MET A 1 14.52 -13.52 6.63
CA MET A 1 13.28 -13.72 5.86
C MET A 1 12.41 -12.65 6.40
N ASP A 2 12.24 -11.60 5.60
CA ASP A 2 11.80 -10.31 6.10
C ASP A 2 10.42 -10.03 5.54
N LEU A 3 9.54 -9.53 6.41
CA LEU A 3 8.13 -9.35 6.13
C LEU A 3 7.87 -7.87 5.80
N PHE A 4 7.29 -7.64 4.64
CA PHE A 4 7.01 -6.31 4.11
C PHE A 4 5.51 -6.14 3.92
N LEU A 5 5.03 -4.92 4.14
CA LEU A 5 3.66 -4.56 3.81
C LEU A 5 3.64 -4.03 2.38
N PRO A 6 2.75 -4.54 1.51
CA PRO A 6 2.58 -4.00 0.16
C PRO A 6 2.33 -2.49 0.24
N THR A 7 3.19 -1.71 -0.42
CA THR A 7 3.15 -0.25 -0.36
C THR A 7 3.27 0.27 -1.79
N TYR A 8 2.31 1.11 -2.20
CA TYR A 8 2.26 1.64 -3.56
C TYR A 8 3.46 2.51 -3.92
N PHE A 9 3.93 3.34 -2.99
CA PHE A 9 5.14 4.15 -3.15
C PHE A 9 5.98 4.09 -1.86
N PRO A 10 6.87 3.08 -1.72
CA PRO A 10 7.67 2.88 -0.52
C PRO A 10 8.73 3.98 -0.36
N ASP A 11 9.06 4.31 0.89
CA ASP A 11 10.18 5.20 1.19
C ASP A 11 11.54 4.53 0.93
N LEU A 12 12.61 5.32 0.98
CA LEU A 12 13.96 4.84 0.70
C LEU A 12 14.41 3.74 1.69
N LEU A 13 13.98 3.82 2.95
CA LEU A 13 14.33 2.83 3.97
C LEU A 13 13.68 1.48 3.68
N HIS A 14 12.41 1.48 3.28
CA HIS A 14 11.67 0.30 2.87
C HIS A 14 12.32 -0.34 1.65
N ILE A 15 12.69 0.45 0.64
CA ILE A 15 13.40 -0.04 -0.55
C ILE A 15 14.77 -0.61 -0.17
N ALA A 16 15.54 0.07 0.67
CA ALA A 16 16.86 -0.39 1.10
C ALA A 16 16.78 -1.71 1.88
N ALA A 17 15.77 -1.86 2.73
CA ALA A 17 15.50 -3.11 3.44
C ALA A 17 15.09 -4.23 2.49
N LEU A 18 14.25 -3.93 1.49
CA LEU A 18 13.81 -4.89 0.48
C LEU A 18 14.99 -5.41 -0.37
N VAL A 19 15.85 -4.51 -0.84
CA VAL A 19 17.06 -4.87 -1.62
C VAL A 19 18.06 -5.69 -0.80
N ARG A 20 18.19 -5.42 0.50
CA ARG A 20 19.08 -6.17 1.40
C ARG A 20 18.51 -7.54 1.81
N SER A 21 17.22 -7.76 1.65
CA SER A 21 16.59 -8.98 2.12
C SER A 21 16.92 -10.15 1.21
N LYS A 22 17.33 -11.27 1.81
CA LYS A 22 17.57 -12.53 1.07
C LYS A 22 16.28 -13.21 0.62
N ASN A 23 15.19 -13.00 1.38
CA ASN A 23 13.88 -13.62 1.14
C ASN A 23 12.80 -12.62 1.53
N VAL A 24 12.11 -12.09 0.53
CA VAL A 24 11.04 -11.08 0.67
C VAL A 24 9.70 -11.78 0.76
N ILE A 25 8.90 -11.41 1.77
CA ILE A 25 7.52 -11.90 1.93
C ILE A 25 6.61 -10.71 2.13
N PHE A 26 5.46 -10.73 1.46
CA PHE A 26 4.44 -9.71 1.63
C PHE A 26 3.35 -10.15 2.59
N GLU A 27 3.09 -9.35 3.62
CA GLU A 27 1.98 -9.54 4.55
C GLU A 27 0.69 -8.96 3.95
N VAL A 28 -0.25 -9.83 3.61
CA VAL A 28 -1.52 -9.45 2.98
C VAL A 28 -2.74 -9.71 3.87
N ARG A 29 -2.58 -10.41 5.00
CA ARG A 29 -3.65 -10.74 5.96
C ARG A 29 -3.80 -9.70 7.05
N ASP A 30 -3.00 -8.64 7.03
CA ASP A 30 -3.22 -7.46 7.86
C ASP A 30 -4.50 -6.72 7.43
N ASN A 31 -5.11 -6.01 8.37
CA ASN A 31 -6.29 -5.18 8.12
C ASN A 31 -5.94 -4.05 7.16
N TYR A 32 -6.78 -3.84 6.17
CA TYR A 32 -6.60 -2.73 5.24
C TYR A 32 -6.79 -1.39 5.97
N GLN A 33 -5.75 -0.57 5.95
CA GLN A 33 -5.78 0.78 6.53
C GLN A 33 -6.01 1.81 5.43
N LYS A 34 -7.18 2.47 5.47
CA LYS A 34 -7.48 3.62 4.61
C LYS A 34 -6.54 4.79 4.95
N GLN A 35 -6.29 5.66 3.98
CA GLN A 35 -5.56 6.92 4.19
C GLN A 35 -4.09 6.73 4.62
N THR A 36 -3.38 5.76 4.04
CA THR A 36 -1.96 5.53 4.35
C THR A 36 -1.10 5.65 3.10
N GLN A 37 0.22 5.82 3.28
CA GLN A 37 1.19 5.79 2.17
C GLN A 37 1.19 4.46 1.40
N ARG A 38 0.51 3.41 1.91
CA ARG A 38 0.36 2.12 1.23
C ARG A 38 -0.59 2.20 0.03
N ASN A 39 -1.56 3.11 0.05
CA ASN A 39 -2.63 3.20 -0.95
C ASN A 39 -2.85 4.63 -1.50
N ARG A 40 -2.06 5.60 -1.05
CA ARG A 40 -2.09 6.99 -1.50
C ARG A 40 -0.67 7.51 -1.63
N THR A 41 -0.36 8.17 -2.74
CA THR A 41 0.88 8.92 -2.89
C THR A 41 0.63 10.21 -3.68
N TYR A 42 1.58 11.13 -3.60
CA TYR A 42 1.60 12.35 -4.37
C TYR A 42 2.88 12.36 -5.19
N ILE A 43 2.76 12.60 -6.50
CA ILE A 43 3.92 12.71 -7.38
C ILE A 43 4.00 14.11 -7.97
N ALA A 44 5.21 14.60 -8.17
CA ALA A 44 5.44 15.83 -8.91
C ALA A 44 5.31 15.55 -10.42
N HIS A 45 4.63 16.45 -11.12
CA HIS A 45 4.47 16.45 -12.58
C HIS A 45 4.60 17.89 -13.10
N ALA A 46 4.67 18.08 -14.42
CA ALA A 46 4.85 19.38 -15.07
C ALA A 46 3.82 20.45 -14.63
N GLN A 47 2.61 20.01 -14.27
CA GLN A 47 1.50 20.88 -13.85
C GLN A 47 1.36 21.03 -12.33
N GLY A 48 2.33 20.55 -11.54
CA GLY A 48 2.29 20.56 -10.08
C GLY A 48 2.21 19.16 -9.46
N VAL A 49 1.43 18.99 -8.39
CA VAL A 49 1.35 17.73 -7.65
C VAL A 49 0.13 16.92 -8.12
N LEU A 50 0.35 15.68 -8.55
CA LEU A 50 -0.71 14.73 -8.92
C LEU A 50 -0.95 13.74 -7.77
N PRO A 51 -2.18 13.66 -7.22
CA PRO A 51 -2.55 12.60 -6.30
C PRO A 51 -2.74 11.27 -7.04
N LEU A 52 -2.06 10.23 -6.59
CA LEU A 52 -2.29 8.85 -6.99
C LEU A 52 -2.96 8.12 -5.84
N ILE A 53 -4.27 7.92 -5.96
CA ILE A 53 -5.11 7.26 -4.96
C ILE A 53 -5.80 6.10 -5.65
N VAL A 54 -5.65 4.89 -5.12
CA VAL A 54 -6.39 3.72 -5.61
C VAL A 54 -7.82 3.80 -5.05
N PRO A 55 -8.85 3.99 -5.88
CA PRO A 55 -10.24 3.92 -5.41
C PRO A 55 -10.57 2.48 -5.04
N ILE A 56 -11.40 2.31 -3.99
CA ILE A 56 -11.74 0.99 -3.46
C ILE A 56 -13.25 0.86 -3.30
N LYS A 57 -13.77 -0.34 -3.54
CA LYS A 57 -15.18 -0.64 -3.28
C LYS A 57 -15.45 -0.70 -1.78
N HIS A 58 -16.44 0.06 -1.32
CA HIS A 58 -16.84 0.09 0.08
C HIS A 58 -17.78 -1.09 0.39
N ARG A 59 -17.39 -1.99 1.30
CA ARG A 59 -18.32 -2.97 1.88
C ARG A 59 -19.06 -2.37 3.07
N THR A 60 -20.38 -2.52 3.10
CA THR A 60 -21.28 -1.98 4.13
C THR A 60 -21.32 -2.80 5.42
N THR A 61 -20.66 -3.96 5.46
CA THR A 61 -20.82 -4.99 6.50
C THR A 61 -20.08 -4.73 7.82
N GLY A 62 -19.54 -3.53 8.07
CA GLY A 62 -18.94 -3.13 9.35
C GLY A 62 -17.65 -3.86 9.78
N GLN A 63 -17.30 -4.97 9.12
CA GLN A 63 -16.08 -5.72 9.35
C GLN A 63 -14.87 -5.05 8.69
N ARG A 64 -13.70 -5.14 9.35
CA ARG A 64 -12.43 -4.67 8.77
C ARG A 64 -12.02 -5.62 7.66
N LEU A 65 -11.90 -5.10 6.44
CA LEU A 65 -11.38 -5.83 5.29
C LEU A 65 -9.90 -6.19 5.50
N LYS A 66 -9.51 -7.41 5.11
CA LYS A 66 -8.10 -7.74 4.96
C LYS A 66 -7.55 -7.15 3.69
N SER A 67 -6.24 -6.89 3.65
CA SER A 67 -5.60 -6.24 2.51
C SER A 67 -5.75 -7.04 1.20
N TYR A 68 -5.76 -8.37 1.27
CA TYR A 68 -6.03 -9.23 0.09
C TYR A 68 -7.50 -9.25 -0.37
N GLU A 69 -8.44 -8.74 0.43
CA GLU A 69 -9.88 -8.75 0.12
C GLU A 69 -10.36 -7.43 -0.50
N VAL A 70 -9.47 -6.45 -0.61
CA VAL A 70 -9.81 -5.14 -1.14
C VAL A 70 -9.87 -5.20 -2.65
N GLU A 71 -11.01 -4.79 -3.18
CA GLU A 71 -11.24 -4.63 -4.61
C GLU A 71 -11.12 -3.16 -4.98
N SER A 72 -10.35 -2.87 -6.03
CA SER A 72 -10.38 -1.56 -6.68
C SER A 72 -11.71 -1.36 -7.40
N GLU A 73 -12.13 -0.10 -7.50
CA GLU A 73 -13.27 0.31 -8.31
C GLU A 73 -12.92 0.33 -9.80
#